data_AF-K6XP60-F1
#
_entry.id   AF-K6XP60-F1
#
_cell.length_a   1.000
_cell.length_b   1.000
_cell.length_c   1.000
_cell.angle_alpha   90.00
_cell.angle_beta   90.00
_cell.angle_gamma   90.00
#
_symmetry.space_group_name_H-M   'P 1'
#
loop_
_entity.id
_entity.type
_entity.pdbx_description
1 polymer ?
#
loop_
_entity_poly.entity_id
_entity_poly.type
_entity_poly.pdbx_seq_one_letter_code
_entity_poly.pdbx_strand_id
1 'polypeptide(L)'
;MKNNMKSCLAFSIALLLLSVSSAAHAEQGLEKLYTKTGYPFEPLVKRSQLVRILYQRQDETVTCRTEVTQGSIVWQGQEKKARHDDFITEPLRSCLERSEAKRLLKNTYQ
;
A
#
# COMPACT_ATOMS: atom_id res chain seq x y z
N MET A 1 -36.04 -42.15 12.72
CA MET A 1 -34.76 -41.60 13.23
C MET A 1 -33.55 -41.76 12.28
N LYS A 2 -33.55 -42.66 11.28
CA LYS A 2 -32.35 -42.97 10.46
C LYS A 2 -32.00 -41.91 9.39
N ASN A 3 -32.98 -41.10 8.95
CA ASN A 3 -32.80 -40.12 7.87
C ASN A 3 -32.17 -38.80 8.37
N ASN A 4 -32.43 -38.43 9.63
CA ASN A 4 -31.89 -37.22 10.26
C ASN A 4 -30.37 -37.35 10.52
N MET A 5 -29.89 -38.56 10.77
CA MET A 5 -28.47 -38.83 11.02
C MET A 5 -27.62 -38.74 9.74
N LYS A 6 -28.18 -39.13 8.57
CA LYS A 6 -27.52 -38.96 7.27
C LYS A 6 -27.48 -37.48 6.85
N SER A 7 -28.51 -36.72 7.17
CA SER A 7 -28.59 -35.29 6.89
C SER A 7 -27.54 -34.49 7.68
N CYS A 8 -27.36 -34.78 8.99
CA CYS A 8 -26.30 -34.16 9.79
C CYS A 8 -24.89 -34.51 9.28
N LEU A 9 -24.68 -35.75 8.81
CA LEU A 9 -23.37 -36.19 8.29
C LEU A 9 -23.04 -35.49 6.98
N ALA A 10 -24.01 -35.34 6.08
CA ALA A 10 -23.85 -34.58 4.83
C ALA A 10 -23.57 -33.09 5.09
N PHE A 11 -24.24 -32.49 6.09
CA PHE A 11 -24.04 -31.09 6.47
C PHE A 11 -22.63 -30.84 7.05
N SER A 12 -22.14 -31.79 7.85
CA SER A 12 -20.79 -31.71 8.43
C SER A 12 -19.69 -31.80 7.38
N ILE A 13 -19.88 -32.63 6.35
CA ILE A 13 -18.94 -32.77 5.23
C ILE A 13 -18.92 -31.51 4.35
N ALA A 14 -20.09 -30.90 4.12
CA ALA A 14 -20.18 -29.63 3.38
C ALA A 14 -19.47 -28.49 4.12
N LEU A 15 -19.55 -28.44 5.45
CA LEU A 15 -18.91 -27.40 6.26
C LEU A 15 -17.37 -27.50 6.26
N LEU A 16 -16.81 -28.72 6.20
CA LEU A 16 -15.36 -28.92 6.12
C LEU A 16 -14.76 -28.42 4.80
N LEU A 17 -15.52 -28.51 3.69
CA LEU A 17 -15.04 -28.09 2.36
C LEU A 17 -14.91 -26.57 2.19
N LEU A 18 -15.58 -25.75 3.01
CA LEU A 18 -15.47 -24.29 2.96
C LEU A 18 -14.24 -23.72 3.69
N SER A 19 -13.51 -24.55 4.45
CA SER A 19 -12.41 -24.07 5.30
C SER A 19 -11.09 -23.81 4.57
N VAL A 20 -10.98 -24.18 3.29
CA VAL A 20 -9.77 -23.92 2.47
C VAL A 20 -9.94 -22.66 1.64
N SER A 21 -10.29 -21.55 2.29
CA SER A 21 -10.13 -20.23 1.68
C SER A 21 -8.67 -19.83 1.90
N SER A 22 -7.78 -20.25 1.00
CA SER A 22 -6.41 -19.73 1.00
C SER A 22 -6.50 -18.21 0.86
N ALA A 23 -6.06 -17.49 1.88
CA ALA A 23 -5.85 -16.07 1.79
C ALA A 23 -4.78 -15.86 0.72
N ALA A 24 -5.22 -15.65 -0.53
CA ALA A 24 -4.37 -15.14 -1.59
C ALA A 24 -4.02 -13.71 -1.18
N HIS A 25 -3.07 -13.60 -0.26
CA HIS A 25 -2.37 -12.36 -0.04
C HIS A 25 -1.64 -12.08 -1.34
N ALA A 26 -2.21 -11.18 -2.14
CA ALA A 26 -1.48 -10.55 -3.21
C ALA A 26 -0.27 -9.89 -2.55
N GLU A 27 0.87 -10.59 -2.54
CA GLU A 27 2.15 -9.98 -2.25
C GLU A 27 2.40 -9.00 -3.38
N GLN A 28 1.84 -7.80 -3.26
CA GLN A 28 2.25 -6.66 -4.06
C GLN A 28 3.71 -6.42 -3.70
N GLY A 29 4.60 -6.97 -4.52
CA GLY A 29 6.04 -6.89 -4.32
C GLY A 29 6.44 -5.45 -4.04
N LEU A 30 7.13 -5.24 -2.91
CA LEU A 30 7.65 -3.94 -2.56
C LEU A 30 8.80 -3.61 -3.51
N GLU A 31 8.50 -2.93 -4.61
CA GLU A 31 9.52 -2.44 -5.54
C GLU A 31 10.33 -1.32 -4.88
N LYS A 32 11.65 -1.51 -4.78
CA LYS A 32 12.55 -0.45 -4.31
C LYS A 32 12.81 0.53 -5.45
N LEU A 33 12.37 1.76 -5.25
CA LEU A 33 12.60 2.86 -6.17
C LEU A 33 13.87 3.62 -5.75
N TYR A 34 14.81 3.74 -6.67
CA TYR A 34 16.04 4.53 -6.46
C TYR A 34 15.82 5.97 -6.92
N THR A 35 16.27 6.94 -6.13
CA THR A 35 16.21 8.36 -6.47
C THR A 35 17.62 8.91 -6.71
N LYS A 36 17.74 9.95 -7.53
CA LYS A 36 19.02 10.63 -7.80
C LYS A 36 19.35 11.62 -6.66
N THR A 37 20.63 11.88 -6.43
CA THR A 37 21.06 12.95 -5.50
C THR A 37 20.52 14.31 -5.96
N GLY A 38 20.09 15.16 -5.01
CA GLY A 38 19.44 16.44 -5.30
C GLY A 38 17.93 16.31 -5.50
N TYR A 39 17.36 15.13 -5.26
CA TYR A 39 15.93 14.90 -5.35
C TYR A 39 15.15 15.76 -4.31
N PRO A 40 14.02 16.41 -4.67
CA PRO A 40 13.36 17.38 -3.81
C PRO A 40 12.93 16.85 -2.42
N PHE A 41 12.79 15.54 -2.26
CA PHE A 41 12.38 14.89 -1.01
C PHE A 41 13.46 14.02 -0.39
N GLU A 42 14.72 14.17 -0.83
CA GLU A 42 15.87 13.47 -0.28
C GLU A 42 15.93 13.53 1.27
N PRO A 43 15.66 14.67 1.94
CA PRO A 43 15.65 14.70 3.41
C PRO A 43 14.58 13.80 4.05
N LEU A 44 13.40 13.68 3.42
CA LEU A 44 12.32 12.82 3.90
C LEU A 44 12.75 11.35 3.77
N VAL A 45 13.20 10.96 2.58
CA VAL A 45 13.63 9.58 2.30
C VAL A 45 14.79 9.15 3.21
N LYS A 46 15.75 10.06 3.49
CA LYS A 46 16.91 9.75 4.34
C LYS A 46 16.57 9.64 5.82
N ARG A 47 15.56 10.37 6.32
CA ARG A 47 15.21 10.39 7.74
C ARG A 47 14.17 9.36 8.12
N SER A 48 13.36 8.92 7.15
CA SER A 48 12.33 7.92 7.36
C SER A 48 12.88 6.51 7.24
N GLN A 49 12.35 5.58 8.04
CA GLN A 49 12.67 4.17 7.88
C GLN A 49 12.14 3.62 6.55
N LEU A 50 10.96 4.10 6.13
CA LEU A 50 10.37 3.72 4.86
C LEU A 50 9.45 4.81 4.33
N VAL A 51 9.55 5.08 3.04
CA VAL A 51 8.60 5.89 2.27
C VAL A 51 7.97 4.97 1.24
N ARG A 52 6.65 4.73 1.35
CA ARG A 52 5.89 3.92 0.40
C ARG A 52 4.96 4.80 -0.43
N ILE A 53 4.67 4.35 -1.63
CA ILE A 53 3.62 4.92 -2.47
C ILE A 53 2.59 3.82 -2.68
N LEU A 54 1.39 4.04 -2.17
CA LEU A 54 0.22 3.21 -2.49
C LEU A 54 -0.41 3.79 -3.74
N TYR A 55 -0.67 2.97 -4.74
CA TYR A 55 -1.24 3.46 -6.00
C TYR A 55 -2.20 2.48 -6.65
N GLN A 56 -3.11 3.03 -7.45
CA GLN A 56 -4.03 2.32 -8.34
C GLN A 56 -4.01 3.01 -9.70
N ARG A 57 -3.91 2.24 -10.78
CA ARG A 57 -3.96 2.76 -12.14
C ARG A 57 -5.36 2.56 -12.73
N GLN A 58 -5.87 3.61 -13.37
CA GLN A 58 -7.04 3.58 -14.25
C GLN A 58 -6.67 4.30 -15.54
N ASP A 59 -6.46 3.55 -16.61
CA ASP A 59 -5.98 4.04 -17.91
C ASP A 59 -4.72 4.92 -17.77
N GLU A 60 -4.80 6.18 -18.18
CA GLU A 60 -3.71 7.16 -18.11
C GLU A 60 -3.60 7.88 -16.76
N THR A 61 -4.50 7.58 -15.81
CA THR A 61 -4.52 8.19 -14.49
C THR A 61 -4.03 7.21 -13.43
N VAL A 62 -3.14 7.69 -12.57
CA VAL A 62 -2.71 6.99 -11.35
C VAL A 62 -3.24 7.75 -10.16
N THR A 63 -4.08 7.09 -9.36
CA THR A 63 -4.47 7.57 -8.03
C THR A 63 -3.48 7.02 -7.03
N CYS A 64 -2.83 7.87 -6.23
CA CYS A 64 -1.80 7.45 -5.30
C CYS A 64 -1.78 8.25 -4.01
N ARG A 65 -1.19 7.65 -2.97
CA ARG A 65 -0.95 8.26 -1.66
C ARG A 65 0.42 7.84 -1.14
N THR A 66 1.13 8.79 -0.54
CA THR A 66 2.42 8.52 0.10
C THR A 66 2.23 8.15 1.57
N GLU A 67 2.95 7.15 2.06
CA GLU A 67 3.02 6.80 3.48
C GLU A 67 4.47 6.83 3.97
N VAL A 68 4.67 7.39 5.17
CA VAL A 68 5.98 7.52 5.79
C VAL A 68 5.97 6.77 7.11
N THR A 69 6.84 5.76 7.22
CA THR A 69 7.03 4.97 8.43
C THR A 69 8.25 5.45 9.20
N GLN A 70 8.07 5.72 10.49
CA GLN A 70 9.15 6.03 11.43
C GLN A 70 8.85 5.38 12.78
N GLY A 71 9.66 4.37 13.15
CA GLY A 71 9.41 3.57 14.34
C GLY A 71 8.11 2.78 14.18
N SER A 72 7.21 2.90 15.15
CA SER A 72 5.88 2.27 15.12
C SER A 72 4.79 3.14 14.46
N ILE A 73 5.13 4.35 14.02
CA ILE A 73 4.15 5.32 13.51
C ILE A 73 4.19 5.37 11.99
N VAL A 74 3.01 5.38 11.37
CA VAL A 74 2.82 5.59 9.94
C VAL A 74 2.05 6.88 9.72
N TRP A 75 2.67 7.86 9.06
CA TRP A 75 2.01 9.09 8.65
C TRP A 75 1.58 9.01 7.20
N GLN A 76 0.32 9.37 6.94
CA GLN A 76 -0.27 9.34 5.61
C GLN A 76 -0.27 10.74 4.99
N GLY A 77 0.10 10.79 3.72
CA GLY A 77 -0.13 11.92 2.85
C GLY A 77 -1.57 11.98 2.36
N GLN A 78 -1.89 13.00 1.57
CA GLN A 78 -3.16 13.12 0.88
C GLN A 78 -3.16 12.23 -0.37
N GLU A 79 -4.36 11.81 -0.76
CA GLU A 79 -4.55 11.13 -2.04
C GLU A 79 -4.39 12.15 -3.18
N LYS A 80 -3.71 11.73 -4.25
CA LYS A 80 -3.45 12.53 -5.44
C LYS A 80 -3.73 11.73 -6.69
N LYS A 81 -4.07 12.45 -7.75
CA LYS A 81 -4.11 11.91 -9.12
C LYS A 81 -2.91 12.45 -9.89
N ALA A 82 -2.23 11.58 -10.61
CA ALA A 82 -1.12 11.91 -11.49
C ALA A 82 -1.32 11.24 -12.86
N ARG A 83 -0.71 11.80 -13.90
CA ARG A 83 -0.62 11.10 -15.19
C ARG A 83 0.30 9.89 -15.04
N HIS A 84 -0.01 8.83 -15.78
CA HIS A 84 0.75 7.60 -15.73
C HIS A 84 2.23 7.80 -16.10
N ASP A 85 2.50 8.60 -17.14
CA ASP A 85 3.87 8.88 -17.61
C ASP A 85 4.71 9.61 -16.54
N ASP A 86 4.10 10.58 -15.86
CA ASP A 86 4.74 11.34 -14.78
C ASP A 86 5.00 10.43 -13.57
N PHE A 87 4.08 9.50 -13.28
CA PHE A 87 4.24 8.53 -12.21
C PHE A 87 5.39 7.55 -12.48
N ILE A 88 5.56 7.06 -13.71
CA ILE A 88 6.65 6.13 -14.03
C ILE A 88 8.01 6.82 -13.96
N THR A 89 8.08 8.09 -14.38
CA THR A 89 9.34 8.84 -14.41
C THR A 89 9.74 9.35 -13.03
N GLU A 90 8.78 9.90 -12.28
CA GLU A 90 9.03 10.55 -10.98
C GLU A 90 7.93 10.18 -9.96
N PRO A 91 7.83 8.89 -9.55
CA PRO A 91 6.67 8.35 -8.82
C PRO A 91 6.38 9.09 -7.52
N LEU A 92 7.40 9.34 -6.70
CA LEU A 92 7.20 10.03 -5.42
C LEU A 92 6.85 11.51 -5.64
N ARG A 93 7.33 12.17 -6.70
CA ARG A 93 7.00 13.56 -7.04
C ARG A 93 5.56 13.68 -7.52
N SER A 94 5.13 12.72 -8.31
CA SER A 94 3.75 12.59 -8.79
C SER A 94 2.75 12.39 -7.63
N CYS A 95 3.19 11.73 -6.56
CA CYS A 95 2.33 11.34 -5.43
C CYS A 95 2.54 12.14 -4.13
N LEU A 96 3.38 13.16 -4.13
CA LEU A 96 3.67 13.95 -2.93
C LEU A 96 3.97 15.41 -3.27
N GLU A 97 3.17 16.33 -2.75
CA GLU A 97 3.47 17.76 -2.88
C GLU A 97 4.58 18.20 -1.93
N ARG A 98 5.28 19.28 -2.31
CA ARG A 98 6.36 19.84 -1.49
C ARG A 98 5.88 20.30 -0.11
N SER A 99 4.70 20.90 -0.03
CA SER A 99 4.06 21.32 1.23
C SER A 99 3.84 20.13 2.16
N GLU A 100 3.31 19.05 1.61
CA GLU A 100 3.04 17.82 2.33
C GLU A 100 4.30 17.05 2.70
N ALA A 101 5.28 16.98 1.79
CA ALA A 101 6.60 16.41 2.08
C ALA A 101 7.23 17.10 3.30
N LYS A 102 7.14 18.43 3.40
CA LYS A 102 7.62 19.17 4.57
C LYS A 102 6.83 18.83 5.84
N ARG A 103 5.51 18.66 5.75
CA ARG A 103 4.66 18.25 6.86
C ARG A 103 5.07 16.86 7.38
N LEU A 104 5.19 15.88 6.49
CA LEU A 104 5.59 14.52 6.83
C LEU A 104 7.03 14.48 7.37
N LEU A 105 7.95 15.25 6.78
CA LEU A 105 9.33 15.37 7.24
C LEU A 105 9.41 15.89 8.68
N LYS A 106 8.61 16.91 9.05
CA LYS A 106 8.58 17.43 10.42
C LYS A 106 8.25 16.34 11.45
N ASN A 107 7.40 15.38 11.09
CA ASN A 107 7.05 14.31 12.01
C ASN A 107 8.23 13.36 12.30
N THR A 108 9.21 13.25 11.38
CA THR A 108 10.42 12.41 11.55
C THR A 108 11.44 12.96 12.56
N TYR A 109 11.18 14.11 13.19
CA TYR A 109 12.05 14.73 14.19
C TYR A 109 11.58 14.49 15.64
N GLN A 110 10.40 13.88 15.81
CA GLN A 110 9.87 13.47 17.10
C GLN A 110 10.47 12.13 17.51
#